data_AF-A0A953ITP9-F1
#
_entry.id   AF-A0A953ITP9-F1
#
_cell.length_a   1.000
_cell.length_b   1.000
_cell.length_c   1.000
_cell.angle_alpha   90.00
_cell.angle_beta   90.00
_cell.angle_gamma   90.00
#
_symmetry.space_group_name_H-M   'P 1'
#
loop_
_entity.id
_entity.type
_entity.pdbx_description
1 polymer ?
#
loop_
_entity_poly.entity_id
_entity_poly.type
_entity_poly.pdbx_seq_one_letter_code
_entity_poly.pdbx_strand_id
1 'polypeptide(L)' 'TDAVKRIVAAARKHGKARGFMAADPAVAKEYNALGFNMIASGTDQSLLLAGVRNILQGAGGKR' A
#
# COMPACT_ATOMS: atom_id res chain seq x y z
N THR A 1 1.69 17.26 -3.75
CA THR A 1 1.88 16.21 -4.78
C THR A 1 3.09 16.43 -5.69
N ASP A 2 3.71 17.62 -5.73
CA ASP A 2 4.88 17.87 -6.59
C ASP A 2 6.11 17.01 -6.28
N ALA A 3 6.40 16.73 -5.01
CA ALA A 3 7.49 15.84 -4.63
C ALA A 3 7.30 14.41 -5.19
N VAL A 4 6.06 13.88 -5.13
CA VAL A 4 5.73 12.55 -5.64
C VAL A 4 5.94 12.47 -7.14
N LYS A 5 5.46 13.47 -7.89
CA LYS A 5 5.67 13.57 -9.35
C LYS A 5 7.16 13.59 -9.70
N ARG A 6 7.98 14.34 -8.95
CA ARG A 6 9.43 14.40 -9.15
C ARG A 6 10.10 13.03 -8.93
N ILE A 7 9.70 12.29 -7.91
CA ILE A 7 10.22 10.94 -7.63
C ILE A 7 9.89 9.98 -8.78
N VAL A 8 8.63 9.97 -9.22
CA VAL A 8 8.18 9.12 -10.33
C VAL A 8 8.93 9.46 -11.62
N ALA A 9 9.08 10.75 -11.94
CA ALA A 9 9.80 11.20 -13.12
C ALA A 9 11.29 10.78 -13.08
N ALA A 10 11.97 10.96 -11.95
CA ALA A 10 13.36 10.55 -11.78
C ALA A 10 13.52 9.03 -11.91
N ALA A 11 12.67 8.24 -11.23
CA ALA A 11 12.72 6.78 -11.32
C ALA A 11 12.46 6.28 -12.74
N ARG A 12 11.52 6.89 -13.46
CA ARG A 12 11.26 6.58 -14.88
C ARG A 12 12.46 6.90 -15.77
N LYS A 13 13.07 8.08 -15.59
CA LYS A 13 14.25 8.52 -16.35
C LYS A 13 15.43 7.54 -16.21
N HIS A 14 15.59 6.94 -15.04
CA HIS A 14 16.70 6.05 -14.72
C HIS A 14 16.34 4.55 -14.75
N GLY A 15 15.16 4.18 -15.25
CA GLY A 15 14.74 2.77 -15.33
C GLY A 15 14.63 2.06 -13.98
N LYS A 16 14.39 2.80 -12.88
CA LYS A 16 14.27 2.24 -11.53
C LYS A 16 12.82 1.87 -11.23
N ALA A 17 12.63 0.88 -10.35
CA ALA A 17 11.31 0.55 -9.82
C ALA A 17 10.78 1.68 -8.92
N ARG A 18 9.46 1.79 -8.86
CA ARG A 18 8.74 2.79 -8.05
C ARG A 18 7.93 2.02 -7.01
N GLY A 19 8.58 1.76 -5.88
CA GLY A 19 8.01 1.07 -4.73
C GLY A 19 7.16 1.99 -3.87
N PHE A 20 6.03 1.50 -3.38
CA PHE A 20 5.19 2.20 -2.41
C PHE A 20 4.51 1.21 -1.46
N MET A 21 4.50 1.51 -0.16
CA MET A 21 3.78 0.71 0.83
C MET A 21 2.43 1.38 1.11
N ALA A 22 1.36 0.78 0.61
CA ALA A 22 0.02 1.31 0.77
C ALA A 22 -0.53 0.96 2.15
N ALA A 23 -1.15 1.94 2.80
CA ALA A 23 -1.82 1.75 4.09
C ALA A 23 -3.19 1.08 3.93
N ASP A 24 -3.84 1.27 2.80
CA ASP A 24 -5.16 0.72 2.47
C ASP A 24 -5.35 0.58 0.94
N PRO A 25 -6.45 -0.05 0.48
CA PRO A 25 -6.73 -0.23 -0.94
C PRO A 25 -6.93 1.07 -1.75
N ALA A 26 -7.44 2.14 -1.12
CA ALA A 26 -7.68 3.42 -1.81
C ALA A 26 -6.34 4.10 -2.13
N VAL A 27 -5.42 4.13 -1.17
CA VAL A 27 -4.07 4.68 -1.38
C VAL A 27 -3.28 3.83 -2.37
N ALA A 28 -3.42 2.49 -2.34
CA ALA A 28 -2.81 1.61 -3.34
C ALA A 28 -3.25 1.99 -4.77
N LYS A 29 -4.56 2.23 -4.96
CA LYS A 29 -5.12 2.63 -6.25
C LYS A 29 -4.61 4.01 -6.69
N GLU A 30 -4.58 4.98 -5.78
CA GLU A 30 -4.06 6.31 -6.06
C GLU A 30 -2.60 6.27 -6.51
N TYR A 31 -1.73 5.58 -5.77
CA TYR A 31 -0.30 5.54 -6.08
C TYR A 31 0.03 4.69 -7.31
N ASN A 32 -0.75 3.65 -7.59
CA ASN A 32 -0.68 2.95 -8.87
C ASN A 32 -0.99 3.90 -10.05
N ALA A 33 -2.05 4.72 -9.94
CA ALA A 33 -2.40 5.71 -10.96
C ALA A 33 -1.33 6.81 -11.11
N LEU A 34 -0.56 7.10 -10.05
CA LEU A 34 0.59 8.01 -10.10
C LEU A 34 1.84 7.40 -10.77
N GLY A 35 1.81 6.12 -11.14
CA GLY A 35 2.89 5.43 -11.87
C GLY A 35 3.81 4.55 -11.01
N PHE A 36 3.47 4.31 -9.75
CA PHE A 36 4.15 3.31 -8.93
C PHE A 36 3.81 1.90 -9.43
N ASN A 37 4.81 1.02 -9.54
CA ASN A 37 4.67 -0.29 -10.18
C ASN A 37 5.03 -1.47 -9.26
N MET A 38 5.36 -1.19 -8.01
CA MET A 38 5.56 -2.18 -6.96
C MET A 38 4.84 -1.66 -5.73
N ILE A 39 3.72 -2.29 -5.37
CA ILE A 39 2.89 -1.89 -4.23
C ILE A 39 3.01 -2.96 -3.14
N ALA A 40 3.52 -2.59 -1.97
CA ALA A 40 3.50 -3.43 -0.78
C ALA A 40 2.17 -3.23 -0.04
N SER A 41 1.52 -4.33 0.34
CA SER A 41 0.19 -4.37 0.97
C SER A 41 0.21 -4.17 2.49
N GLY A 42 1.22 -3.49 3.02
CA GLY A 42 1.44 -3.32 4.46
C GLY A 42 2.40 -4.36 5.05
N THR A 43 2.54 -4.34 6.37
CA THR A 43 3.44 -5.26 7.11
C THR A 43 2.73 -6.58 7.43
N ASP A 44 3.50 -7.66 7.58
CA ASP A 44 2.98 -8.96 8.00
C ASP A 44 2.20 -8.88 9.32
N GLN A 45 2.67 -8.05 10.26
CA GLN A 45 1.99 -7.79 11.52
C GLN A 45 0.61 -7.15 11.32
N SER A 46 0.52 -6.14 10.45
CA SER A 46 -0.76 -5.48 10.15
C SER A 46 -1.74 -6.41 9.45
N LEU A 47 -1.26 -7.24 8.52
CA LEU A 47 -2.07 -8.25 7.83
C LEU A 47 -2.58 -9.32 8.80
N LEU A 48 -1.72 -9.82 9.68
CA LEU A 48 -2.09 -10.79 10.70
C LEU A 48 -3.15 -10.23 11.65
N LEU A 49 -2.95 -9.00 12.16
CA LEU A 49 -3.89 -8.36 13.06
C LEU A 49 -5.25 -8.13 12.40
N ALA A 50 -5.27 -7.70 11.13
CA ALA A 50 -6.50 -7.55 10.36
C ALA A 50 -7.24 -8.90 10.17
N GLY A 51 -6.51 -9.97 9.85
CA GLY A 51 -7.06 -11.31 9.70
C GLY A 51 -7.66 -11.85 11.00
N VAL A 52 -6.94 -11.73 12.12
CA VAL A 52 -7.43 -12.14 13.45
C VAL A 52 -8.70 -11.36 13.84
N ARG A 53 -8.69 -10.03 13.66
CA ARG A 53 -9.87 -9.19 13.93
C ARG A 53 -11.08 -9.62 13.11
N ASN A 54 -10.89 -9.94 11.83
CA ASN A 54 -11.97 -10.38 10.95
C ASN A 54 -12.58 -11.71 11.42
N ILE A 55 -11.75 -12.68 11.81
CA ILE A 55 -12.21 -13.97 12.34
C ILE A 55 -13.02 -13.77 13.64
N LEU A 56 -12.49 -12.97 14.57
CA LEU A 56 -13.15 -12.71 15.86
C LEU A 56 -14.48 -11.97 15.68
N GLN A 57 -14.56 -11.00 14.77
CA GLN A 57 -15.82 -10.32 14.43
C GLN A 57 -16.87 -11.31 13.92
N GLY A 58 -16.49 -12.23 13.03
CA GLY A 58 -17.39 -13.29 12.54
C GLY A 58 -17.86 -14.25 13.63
N ALA A 59 -17.03 -14.48 14.66
CA ALA A 59 -17.35 -15.32 15.80
C ALA A 59 -18.13 -14.59 16.93
N GLY A 60 -18.46 -13.30 16.77
CA GLY A 60 -19.10 -12.49 17.81
C GLY A 60 -18.15 -12.06 18.94
N GLY A 61 -16.85 -12.29 18.79
CA GLY A 61 -15.80 -11.84 19.69
C GLY A 61 -15.66 -10.32 19.64
N LYS A 62 -16.24 -9.64 20.64
CA LYS A 62 -16.00 -8.21 20.86
C LYS A 62 -14.65 -8.02 21.55
N ARG A 63 -13.63 -7.59 20.81
CA ARG A 63 -12.63 -6.56 21.18
C ARG A 63 -11.50 -6.48 20.17
#